data_AF-A0A914NCJ0-F1
#
_entry.id   AF-A0A914NCJ0-F1
#
_cell.length_a   1.000
_cell.length_b   1.000
_cell.length_c   1.000
_cell.angle_alpha   90.00
_cell.angle_beta   90.00
_cell.angle_gamma   90.00
#
_symmetry.space_group_name_H-M   'P 1'
#
loop_
_entity.id
_entity.type
_entity.pdbx_description
1 polymer ?
#
loop_
_entity_poly.entity_id
_entity_poly.type
_entity_poly.pdbx_seq_one_letter_code
_entity_poly.pdbx_strand_id
1 'polypeptide(L)'
;MEILIYLIKNNCDFCTTDELCGFCEKKGNNGGGFCLPKDHFNADIRSITGPCSSKNSTNGLHFIENIEYEWNENCHTDTKYTILPILLMVIFLCSFAIGYAPLPWVLNAEFYPLWARSTCVSLTTFCNWEFNLIVSLTFLTLTQEATKYGAFFIYAGLTAIAFLLFYKVVPETKGLNLDEVQLLFMSKKERQRAVSTLQQIPMSKIENNNGFNYK
;
A
#
# COMPACT_ATOMS: atom_id res chain seq x y z
N MET A 1 9.75 15.86 -20.68
CA MET A 1 9.52 16.87 -19.62
C MET A 1 8.40 17.84 -19.94
N GLU A 2 7.99 18.01 -21.22
CA GLU A 2 6.87 18.88 -21.60
C GLU A 2 5.48 18.23 -21.49
N ILE A 3 5.39 16.90 -21.61
CA ILE A 3 4.13 16.15 -21.44
C ILE A 3 3.62 16.21 -19.98
N LEU A 4 4.53 16.34 -19.00
CA LEU A 4 4.18 16.42 -17.58
C LEU A 4 3.59 17.79 -17.20
N ILE A 5 3.91 18.85 -17.96
CA ILE A 5 3.43 20.21 -17.69
C ILE A 5 2.02 20.42 -18.27
N TYR A 6 1.69 19.77 -19.39
CA TYR A 6 0.33 19.81 -19.94
C TYR A 6 -0.73 19.15 -19.04
N LEU A 7 -0.32 18.22 -18.18
CA LEU A 7 -1.21 17.63 -17.18
C LEU A 7 -1.56 18.60 -16.03
N ILE A 8 -0.70 19.58 -15.73
CA ILE A 8 -0.88 20.47 -14.58
C ILE A 8 -2.00 21.50 -14.79
N LYS A 9 -2.35 21.86 -16.04
CA LYS A 9 -3.43 22.83 -16.33
C LYS A 9 -4.86 22.27 -16.24
N ASN A 10 -5.01 20.94 -16.15
CA ASN A 10 -6.30 20.25 -16.02
C ASN A 10 -6.42 19.48 -14.69
N ASN A 11 -5.45 19.61 -13.78
CA ASN A 11 -5.42 18.80 -12.58
C ASN A 11 -6.28 19.42 -11.49
N CYS A 12 -7.46 18.83 -11.31
CA CYS A 12 -8.34 19.06 -10.18
C CYS A 12 -7.85 18.45 -8.86
N ASP A 13 -6.56 18.15 -8.73
CA ASP A 13 -6.00 17.37 -7.63
C ASP A 13 -6.21 18.04 -6.25
N PHE A 14 -6.23 19.37 -6.20
CA PHE A 14 -6.60 20.09 -4.98
C PHE A 14 -8.09 19.88 -4.63
N CYS A 15 -8.95 19.87 -5.65
CA CYS A 15 -10.40 19.76 -5.49
C CYS A 15 -10.92 18.33 -5.31
N THR A 16 -10.15 17.28 -5.66
CA THR A 16 -10.51 15.89 -5.32
C THR A 16 -10.36 15.59 -3.84
N THR A 17 -9.71 16.49 -3.10
CA THR A 17 -9.38 16.30 -1.68
C THR A 17 -10.17 17.23 -0.76
N ASP A 18 -10.89 18.18 -1.33
CA ASP A 18 -11.69 19.17 -0.63
C ASP A 18 -13.17 18.95 -0.97
N GLU A 19 -14.01 18.75 0.05
CA GLU A 19 -15.46 18.59 -0.11
C GLU A 19 -16.14 19.90 -0.56
N LEU A 20 -15.44 21.03 -0.38
CA LEU A 20 -15.87 22.37 -0.81
C LEU A 20 -15.38 22.69 -2.23
N CYS A 21 -15.26 21.70 -3.10
CA CYS A 21 -14.88 21.88 -4.49
C CYS A 21 -15.89 21.24 -5.46
N GLY A 22 -15.93 21.76 -6.69
CA GLY A 22 -16.71 21.18 -7.79
C GLY A 22 -16.12 21.56 -9.15
N PHE A 23 -16.80 21.14 -10.23
CA PHE A 23 -16.36 21.33 -11.61
C PHE A 23 -17.29 22.26 -12.37
N CYS A 24 -16.71 23.24 -13.05
CA CYS A 24 -17.42 24.18 -13.90
C CYS A 24 -17.07 23.90 -15.36
N GLU A 25 -18.03 23.42 -16.13
CA GLU A 25 -17.84 23.03 -17.53
C GLU A 25 -18.57 23.92 -18.51
N LYS A 26 -18.07 24.03 -19.74
CA LYS A 26 -18.75 24.77 -20.80
C LYS A 26 -19.80 23.91 -21.47
N LYS A 27 -21.05 24.36 -21.49
CA LYS A 27 -22.16 23.64 -22.12
C LYS A 27 -22.04 23.71 -23.65
N GLY A 28 -22.12 22.55 -24.30
CA GLY A 28 -22.12 22.43 -25.77
C GLY A 28 -20.76 22.29 -26.45
N ASN A 29 -19.64 22.25 -25.72
CA ASN A 29 -18.33 21.95 -26.30
C ASN A 29 -17.57 20.99 -25.37
N ASN A 30 -17.10 19.85 -25.89
CA ASN A 30 -16.31 18.83 -25.15
C ASN A 30 -14.89 19.32 -24.78
N GLY A 31 -14.73 20.63 -24.56
CA GLY A 31 -13.46 21.32 -24.45
C GLY A 31 -13.25 21.87 -23.05
N GLY A 32 -12.99 20.97 -22.09
CA GLY A 32 -12.44 21.31 -20.78
C GLY A 32 -13.33 22.15 -19.85
N GLY A 33 -13.07 22.02 -18.56
CA GLY A 33 -13.69 22.83 -17.51
C GLY A 33 -12.67 23.15 -16.43
N PHE A 34 -13.11 23.88 -15.41
CA PHE A 34 -12.27 24.33 -14.31
C PHE A 34 -12.78 23.76 -13.00
N CYS A 35 -11.88 23.21 -12.17
CA CYS A 35 -12.19 22.85 -10.81
C CYS A 35 -12.07 24.06 -9.89
N LEU A 36 -13.15 24.39 -9.19
CA LEU A 36 -13.28 25.62 -8.42
C LEU A 36 -13.90 25.30 -7.04
N PRO A 37 -13.63 26.13 -6.02
CA PRO A 37 -14.24 25.96 -4.71
C PRO A 37 -15.74 26.36 -4.71
N LYS A 38 -16.56 25.61 -3.99
CA LYS A 38 -18.00 25.81 -3.74
C LYS A 38 -18.26 27.07 -2.92
N ASP A 39 -19.32 27.80 -3.26
CA ASP A 39 -19.80 28.92 -2.46
C ASP A 39 -20.36 28.45 -1.10
N HIS A 40 -20.08 29.16 -0.01
CA HIS A 40 -20.55 28.78 1.32
C HIS A 40 -22.07 28.92 1.50
N PHE A 41 -22.72 29.78 0.71
CA PHE A 41 -24.16 30.02 0.81
C PHE A 41 -24.97 29.26 -0.25
N ASN A 42 -24.41 29.03 -1.44
CA ASN A 42 -25.08 28.32 -2.55
C ASN A 42 -24.13 27.30 -3.22
N ALA A 43 -23.64 26.36 -2.42
CA ALA A 43 -22.64 25.35 -2.80
C ALA A 43 -23.05 24.43 -3.96
N ASP A 44 -24.35 24.19 -4.11
CA ASP A 44 -24.91 23.25 -5.10
C ASP A 44 -25.03 23.87 -6.49
N ILE A 45 -24.91 25.20 -6.58
CA ILE A 45 -25.21 25.95 -7.81
C ILE A 45 -24.06 26.87 -8.21
N ARG A 46 -23.15 27.24 -7.29
CA ARG A 46 -22.15 28.29 -7.57
C ARG A 46 -20.77 27.98 -7.00
N SER A 47 -19.76 28.53 -7.67
CA SER A 47 -18.38 28.61 -7.16
C SER A 47 -18.04 29.99 -6.62
N ILE A 48 -17.09 30.06 -5.68
CA ILE A 48 -16.62 31.34 -5.11
C ILE A 48 -15.94 32.18 -6.19
N THR A 49 -15.25 31.54 -7.14
CA THR A 49 -14.44 32.20 -8.16
C THR A 49 -14.61 31.53 -9.51
N GLY A 50 -14.31 32.25 -10.60
CA GLY A 50 -14.30 31.67 -11.95
C GLY A 50 -15.66 31.69 -12.66
N PRO A 51 -15.80 30.95 -13.78
CA PRO A 51 -16.93 31.10 -14.68
C PRO A 51 -18.30 30.76 -14.08
N CYS A 52 -18.34 29.81 -13.13
CA CYS A 52 -19.53 29.43 -12.40
C CYS A 52 -19.74 30.26 -11.11
N SER A 53 -19.14 31.45 -11.03
CA SER A 53 -19.37 32.41 -9.93
C SER A 53 -20.50 33.40 -10.24
N SER A 54 -20.92 33.50 -11.51
CA SER A 54 -21.86 34.53 -11.97
C SER A 54 -23.18 34.55 -11.19
N LYS A 55 -23.58 35.74 -10.73
CA LYS A 55 -24.84 35.97 -9.99
C LYS A 55 -26.09 35.84 -10.87
N ASN A 56 -25.94 36.05 -12.18
CA ASN A 56 -26.99 35.84 -13.17
C ASN A 56 -27.03 34.37 -13.57
N SER A 57 -27.54 33.53 -12.66
CA SER A 57 -27.79 32.11 -12.92
C SER A 57 -29.28 31.92 -13.20
N THR A 58 -29.60 31.31 -14.34
CA THR A 58 -30.95 30.83 -14.66
C THR A 58 -30.91 29.31 -14.68
N ASN A 59 -31.65 28.66 -13.78
CA ASN A 59 -31.73 27.20 -13.67
C ASN A 59 -30.35 26.50 -13.52
N GLY A 60 -29.41 27.11 -12.81
CA GLY A 60 -28.07 26.53 -12.58
C GLY A 60 -27.05 26.73 -13.71
N LEU A 61 -27.43 27.47 -14.77
CA LEU A 61 -26.52 27.83 -15.86
C LEU A 61 -25.92 29.22 -15.64
N HIS A 62 -24.62 29.34 -15.86
CA HIS A 62 -23.86 30.59 -15.71
C HIS A 62 -23.44 31.13 -17.06
N PHE A 63 -23.61 32.44 -17.26
CA PHE A 63 -23.33 33.10 -18.53
C PHE A 63 -22.21 34.12 -18.38
N ILE A 64 -21.18 33.99 -19.23
CA ILE A 64 -20.09 34.97 -19.37
C ILE A 64 -19.86 35.19 -20.85
N GLU A 65 -20.00 36.42 -21.33
CA GLU A 65 -19.70 36.80 -22.72
C GLU A 65 -20.37 35.91 -23.78
N ASN A 66 -21.64 35.53 -23.56
CA ASN A 66 -22.45 34.61 -24.39
C ASN A 66 -22.00 33.13 -24.39
N ILE A 67 -21.16 32.73 -23.44
CA ILE A 67 -20.77 31.34 -23.22
C ILE A 67 -21.51 30.80 -22.00
N GLU A 68 -22.14 29.64 -22.16
CA GLU A 68 -22.87 28.93 -21.10
C GLU A 68 -21.94 27.98 -20.34
N TYR A 69 -21.98 28.05 -19.02
CA TYR A 69 -21.27 27.15 -18.11
C TYR A 69 -22.26 26.44 -17.19
N GLU A 70 -21.98 25.19 -16.87
CA GLU A 70 -22.76 24.32 -15.99
C GLU A 70 -21.90 23.88 -14.80
N TRP A 71 -22.49 23.91 -13.62
CA TRP A 71 -21.85 23.47 -12.39
C TRP A 71 -22.16 22.00 -12.13
N ASN A 72 -21.12 21.21 -11.95
CA ASN A 72 -21.21 19.81 -11.57
C ASN A 72 -20.45 19.60 -10.26
N GLU A 73 -21.14 19.17 -9.22
CA GLU A 73 -20.53 18.87 -7.93
C GLU A 73 -19.52 17.73 -8.02
N ASN A 74 -19.68 16.84 -9.01
CA ASN A 74 -18.73 15.78 -9.27
C ASN A 74 -17.61 16.32 -10.15
N CYS A 75 -16.44 16.45 -9.54
CA CYS A 75 -15.18 16.76 -10.18
C CYS A 75 -14.81 15.70 -11.24
N HIS A 76 -15.41 15.81 -12.43
CA HIS A 76 -15.24 15.00 -13.64
C HIS A 76 -14.82 13.53 -13.38
N THR A 77 -15.71 12.76 -12.77
CA THR A 77 -15.54 11.32 -12.54
C THR A 77 -15.67 10.47 -13.82
N ASP A 78 -16.14 11.05 -14.93
CA ASP A 78 -16.36 10.37 -16.22
C ASP A 78 -15.11 10.35 -17.11
N THR A 79 -13.95 10.02 -16.55
CA THR A 79 -12.82 9.60 -17.40
C THR A 79 -13.02 8.13 -17.77
N LYS A 80 -12.75 7.75 -19.03
CA LYS A 80 -12.80 6.34 -19.48
C LYS A 80 -11.89 5.40 -18.68
N TYR A 81 -11.02 5.95 -17.83
CA TYR A 81 -9.99 5.24 -17.07
C TYR A 81 -10.25 5.22 -15.56
N THR A 82 -11.39 5.70 -15.06
CA THR A 82 -11.71 5.71 -13.61
C THR A 82 -11.70 4.30 -12.99
N ILE A 83 -11.96 3.25 -13.79
CA ILE A 83 -11.93 1.85 -13.36
C ILE A 83 -10.49 1.34 -13.14
N LEU A 84 -9.50 1.91 -13.85
CA LEU A 84 -8.11 1.46 -13.80
C LEU A 84 -7.49 1.54 -12.39
N PRO A 85 -7.53 2.67 -11.64
CA PRO A 85 -6.97 2.72 -10.29
C PRO A 85 -7.66 1.77 -9.32
N ILE A 86 -8.97 1.54 -9.48
CA ILE A 86 -9.73 0.59 -8.66
C ILE A 86 -9.24 -0.84 -8.90
N LEU A 87 -9.09 -1.24 -10.17
CA LEU A 87 -8.56 -2.56 -10.52
C LEU A 87 -7.13 -2.77 -9.99
N LEU A 88 -6.26 -1.76 -10.14
CA LEU A 88 -4.89 -1.82 -9.62
C LEU A 88 -4.86 -1.97 -8.10
N MET A 89 -5.72 -1.23 -7.39
CA MET A 89 -5.86 -1.35 -5.94
C MET A 89 -6.31 -2.76 -5.52
N VAL A 90 -7.29 -3.35 -6.23
CA VAL A 90 -7.77 -4.71 -5.94
C VAL A 90 -6.67 -5.74 -6.17
N ILE A 91 -5.95 -5.67 -7.29
CA ILE A 91 -4.84 -6.59 -7.59
C ILE A 91 -3.73 -6.48 -6.52
N PHE A 92 -3.43 -5.26 -6.09
CA PHE A 92 -2.48 -5.02 -5.00
C PHE A 92 -2.94 -5.68 -3.70
N LEU A 93 -4.20 -5.50 -3.29
CA LEU A 93 -4.75 -6.10 -2.07
C LEU A 93 -4.77 -7.63 -2.13
N CYS A 94 -5.15 -8.21 -3.27
CA CYS A 94 -5.11 -9.67 -3.47
C CYS A 94 -3.68 -10.21 -3.34
N SER A 95 -2.71 -9.53 -3.95
CA SER A 95 -1.30 -9.94 -3.91
C SER A 95 -0.73 -9.82 -2.49
N PHE A 96 -1.11 -8.77 -1.75
CA PHE A 96 -0.76 -8.58 -0.35
C PHE A 96 -1.34 -9.68 0.53
N ALA A 97 -2.62 -10.02 0.33
CA ALA A 97 -3.31 -11.03 1.14
C ALA A 97 -2.74 -12.44 0.96
N ILE A 98 -2.38 -12.82 -0.27
CA ILE A 98 -1.86 -14.17 -0.57
C ILE A 98 -0.38 -14.30 -0.19
N GLY A 99 0.42 -13.27 -0.44
CA GLY A 99 1.87 -13.31 -0.24
C GLY A 99 2.31 -12.64 1.05
N TYR A 100 2.36 -11.31 1.03
CA TYR A 100 3.07 -10.54 2.05
C TYR A 100 2.44 -10.62 3.45
N ALA A 101 1.12 -10.75 3.56
CA ALA A 101 0.42 -10.79 4.84
C ALA A 101 0.76 -12.04 5.68
N PRO A 102 0.61 -13.28 5.16
CA PRO A 102 0.91 -14.49 5.94
C PRO A 102 2.41 -14.82 6.01
N LEU A 103 3.20 -14.45 4.99
CA LEU A 103 4.58 -14.96 4.83
C LEU A 103 5.49 -14.66 6.03
N PRO A 104 5.58 -13.43 6.58
CA PRO A 104 6.44 -13.15 7.73
C PRO A 104 6.08 -13.97 8.98
N TRP A 105 4.79 -14.21 9.21
CA TRP A 105 4.32 -14.99 10.35
C TRP A 105 4.69 -16.47 10.21
N VAL A 106 4.58 -17.02 9.01
CA VAL A 106 4.99 -18.40 8.70
C VAL A 106 6.50 -18.55 8.85
N LEU A 107 7.29 -17.63 8.29
CA LEU A 107 8.75 -17.68 8.37
C LEU A 107 9.26 -17.59 9.82
N ASN A 108 8.61 -16.77 10.66
CA ASN A 108 8.93 -16.73 12.09
C ASN A 108 8.66 -18.07 12.79
N ALA A 109 7.67 -18.85 12.35
CA ALA A 109 7.43 -20.18 12.91
C ALA A 109 8.47 -21.21 12.45
N GLU A 110 9.02 -21.06 11.24
CA GLU A 110 9.97 -22.00 10.62
C GLU A 110 11.43 -21.72 11.00
N PHE A 111 11.85 -20.46 11.12
CA PHE A 111 13.26 -20.12 11.34
C PHE A 111 13.74 -20.37 12.77
N TYR A 112 12.87 -20.18 13.75
CA TYR A 112 13.31 -20.18 15.14
C TYR A 112 13.34 -21.60 15.73
N PRO A 113 14.43 -21.97 16.42
CA PRO A 113 14.51 -23.25 17.10
C PRO A 113 13.48 -23.29 18.24
N LEU A 114 12.93 -24.48 18.52
CA LEU A 114 11.81 -24.66 19.45
C LEU A 114 12.05 -24.04 20.84
N TRP A 115 13.28 -24.09 21.35
CA TRP A 115 13.63 -23.61 22.68
C TRP A 115 13.65 -22.06 22.80
N ALA A 116 13.85 -21.32 21.71
CA ALA A 116 13.90 -19.85 21.71
C ALA A 116 12.74 -19.20 20.95
N ARG A 117 11.85 -20.01 20.35
CA ARG A 117 10.78 -19.53 19.46
C ARG A 117 9.92 -18.44 20.10
N SER A 118 9.47 -18.61 21.33
CA SER A 118 8.61 -17.64 22.01
C SER A 118 9.28 -16.27 22.16
N THR A 119 10.55 -16.25 22.58
CA THR A 119 11.32 -15.01 22.73
C THR A 119 11.55 -14.33 21.38
N CYS A 120 11.98 -15.07 20.36
CA CYS A 120 12.22 -14.51 19.03
C CYS A 120 10.92 -13.97 18.39
N VAL A 121 9.81 -14.72 18.47
CA VAL A 121 8.51 -14.27 17.97
C VAL A 121 8.03 -13.01 18.69
N SER A 122 8.23 -12.91 20.02
CA SER A 122 7.84 -11.71 20.77
C SER A 122 8.62 -10.46 20.34
N LEU A 123 9.93 -10.60 20.11
CA LEU A 123 10.77 -9.50 19.64
C LEU A 123 10.38 -9.07 18.22
N THR A 124 10.18 -10.03 17.30
CA THR A 124 9.77 -9.73 15.94
C THR A 124 8.39 -9.06 15.89
N THR A 125 7.46 -9.50 16.74
CA THR A 125 6.13 -8.88 16.87
C THR A 125 6.25 -7.46 17.41
N PHE A 126 7.07 -7.23 18.44
CA PHE A 126 7.33 -5.89 18.96
C PHE A 126 7.87 -4.96 17.87
N CYS A 127 8.92 -5.39 17.15
CA CYS A 127 9.47 -4.62 16.03
C CYS A 127 8.42 -4.33 14.95
N ASN A 128 7.56 -5.31 14.62
CA ASN A 128 6.49 -5.12 13.64
C ASN A 128 5.52 -3.99 14.05
N TRP A 129 5.08 -3.99 15.30
CA TRP A 129 4.19 -2.93 15.82
C TRP A 129 4.89 -1.58 15.97
N GLU A 130 6.18 -1.58 16.33
CA GLU A 130 6.98 -0.35 16.41
C GLU A 130 7.11 0.31 15.03
N PHE A 131 7.47 -0.45 13.99
CA PHE A 131 7.53 0.09 12.63
C PHE A 131 6.16 0.48 12.09
N ASN A 132 5.09 -0.23 12.47
CA ASN A 132 3.73 0.17 12.14
C ASN A 132 3.41 1.56 12.71
N LEU A 133 3.72 1.80 13.99
CA LEU A 133 3.55 3.09 14.64
C LEU A 133 4.37 4.20 13.95
N ILE A 134 5.64 3.92 13.62
CA ILE A 134 6.50 4.87 12.93
C ILE A 134 5.85 5.30 11.61
N VAL A 135 5.41 4.33 10.79
CA VAL A 135 4.76 4.62 9.50
C VAL A 135 3.49 5.45 9.70
N SER A 136 2.66 5.12 10.68
CA SER A 136 1.45 5.89 11.00
C SER A 136 1.75 7.34 11.37
N LEU A 137 2.81 7.58 12.15
CA LEU A 137 3.22 8.93 12.55
C LEU A 137 3.85 9.72 11.40
N THR A 138 4.64 9.06 10.54
CA THR A 138 5.33 9.72 9.43
C THR A 138 4.43 9.96 8.22
N PHE A 139 3.39 9.13 8.01
CA PHE A 139 2.55 9.20 6.82
C PHE A 139 1.89 10.57 6.63
N LEU A 140 1.23 11.11 7.65
CA LEU A 140 0.51 12.38 7.51
C LEU A 140 1.49 13.53 7.19
N THR A 141 2.57 13.64 7.98
CA THR A 141 3.63 14.63 7.78
C THR A 141 4.24 14.54 6.38
N LEU A 142 4.51 13.33 5.90
CA LEU A 142 5.11 13.12 4.58
C LEU A 142 4.14 13.48 3.44
N THR A 143 2.84 13.21 3.60
CA THR A 143 1.85 13.59 2.59
C THR A 143 1.65 15.10 2.49
N GLN A 144 1.86 15.85 3.57
CA GLN A 144 1.80 17.31 3.59
C GLN A 144 3.02 17.94 2.91
N GLU A 145 4.22 17.43 3.17
CA GLU A 145 5.47 18.01 2.66
C GLU A 145 5.84 17.54 1.24
N ALA A 146 5.66 16.25 0.94
CA ALA A 146 6.14 15.62 -0.29
C ALA A 146 5.02 15.31 -1.31
N THR A 147 3.77 15.73 -1.03
CA THR A 147 2.53 15.35 -1.71
C THR A 147 2.17 13.86 -1.57
N LYS A 148 0.90 13.51 -1.78
CA LYS A 148 0.41 12.12 -1.70
C LYS A 148 1.22 11.17 -2.58
N TYR A 149 1.45 11.57 -3.83
CA TYR A 149 2.20 10.77 -4.80
C TYR A 149 3.65 10.55 -4.35
N GLY A 150 4.32 11.59 -3.87
CA GLY A 150 5.69 11.49 -3.37
C GLY A 150 5.81 10.55 -2.18
N ALA A 151 4.88 10.62 -1.23
CA ALA A 151 4.84 9.71 -0.08
C ALA A 151 4.71 8.24 -0.53
N PHE A 152 3.81 7.94 -1.47
CA PHE A 152 3.66 6.58 -2.02
C PHE A 152 4.95 6.07 -2.68
N PHE A 153 5.63 6.88 -3.48
CA PHE A 153 6.88 6.47 -4.14
C PHE A 153 8.02 6.22 -3.14
N ILE A 154 8.11 7.02 -2.07
CA ILE A 154 9.10 6.82 -1.02
C ILE A 154 8.88 5.47 -0.32
N TYR A 155 7.65 5.17 0.11
CA TYR A 155 7.34 3.89 0.75
C TYR A 155 7.49 2.71 -0.20
N ALA A 156 7.12 2.87 -1.48
CA ALA A 156 7.35 1.84 -2.49
C ALA A 156 8.84 1.55 -2.69
N GLY A 157 9.68 2.60 -2.73
CA GLY A 157 11.13 2.46 -2.83
C GLY A 157 11.76 1.76 -1.63
N LEU A 158 11.36 2.15 -0.41
CA LEU A 158 11.81 1.49 0.82
C LEU A 158 11.41 -0.01 0.83
N THR A 159 10.18 -0.31 0.43
CA THR A 159 9.68 -1.69 0.33
C THR A 159 10.46 -2.50 -0.71
N ALA A 160 10.78 -1.91 -1.87
CA ALA A 160 11.58 -2.57 -2.91
C ALA A 160 13.01 -2.90 -2.44
N ILE A 161 13.65 -1.96 -1.72
CA ILE A 161 14.98 -2.20 -1.12
C ILE A 161 14.90 -3.32 -0.08
N ALA A 162 13.90 -3.28 0.81
CA ALA A 162 13.68 -4.33 1.80
C ALA A 162 13.45 -5.69 1.15
N PHE A 163 12.66 -5.76 0.07
CA PHE A 163 12.43 -6.98 -0.70
C PHE A 163 13.73 -7.52 -1.32
N LEU A 164 14.56 -6.66 -1.90
CA LEU A 164 15.85 -7.08 -2.47
C LEU A 164 16.83 -7.61 -1.41
N LEU A 165 16.86 -6.98 -0.24
CA LEU A 165 17.67 -7.46 0.88
C LEU A 165 17.16 -8.80 1.39
N PHE A 166 15.84 -8.91 1.58
CA PHE A 166 15.20 -10.15 1.99
C PHE A 166 15.52 -11.29 1.01
N TYR A 167 15.36 -11.07 -0.29
CA TYR A 167 15.65 -12.05 -1.34
C TYR A 167 17.11 -12.54 -1.34
N LYS A 168 18.07 -11.70 -0.93
CA LYS A 168 19.50 -12.07 -0.86
C LYS A 168 19.89 -12.74 0.45
N VAL A 169 19.29 -12.34 1.56
CA VAL A 169 19.69 -12.75 2.92
C VAL A 169 18.97 -14.03 3.34
N VAL A 170 17.72 -14.21 2.90
CA VAL A 170 16.87 -15.29 3.37
C VAL A 170 17.01 -16.51 2.44
N PRO A 171 17.54 -17.65 2.92
CA PRO A 171 17.56 -18.88 2.15
C PRO A 171 16.14 -19.47 2.05
N GLU A 172 15.84 -20.11 0.93
CA GLU A 172 14.56 -20.80 0.74
C GLU A 172 14.41 -21.96 1.74
N THR A 173 13.38 -21.93 2.58
CA THR A 173 13.09 -23.00 3.57
C THR A 173 12.06 -24.03 3.11
N LYS A 174 11.50 -23.86 1.91
CA LYS A 174 10.41 -24.69 1.41
C LYS A 174 10.82 -26.16 1.25
N GLY A 175 10.08 -27.04 1.94
CA GLY A 175 10.23 -28.50 1.81
C GLY A 175 11.28 -29.13 2.73
N LEU A 176 11.82 -28.37 3.68
CA LEU A 176 12.75 -28.86 4.69
C LEU A 176 12.03 -29.09 6.02
N ASN A 177 12.43 -30.13 6.75
CA ASN A 177 11.96 -30.33 8.12
C ASN A 177 12.55 -29.25 9.04
N LEU A 178 11.86 -28.95 10.16
CA LEU A 178 12.31 -27.97 11.17
C LEU A 178 13.75 -28.18 11.63
N ASP A 179 14.18 -29.46 11.74
CA ASP A 179 15.54 -29.82 12.14
C ASP A 179 16.57 -29.56 11.02
N GLU A 180 16.16 -29.69 9.76
CA GLU A 180 16.99 -29.41 8.59
C GLU A 180 17.14 -27.91 8.34
N VAL A 181 16.10 -27.12 8.62
CA VAL A 181 16.16 -25.64 8.60
C VAL A 181 17.20 -25.14 9.62
N GLN A 182 17.27 -25.74 10.81
CA GLN A 182 18.29 -25.38 11.80
C GLN A 182 19.72 -25.63 11.28
N LEU A 183 19.94 -26.67 10.48
CA LEU A 183 21.26 -26.97 9.90
C LEU A 183 21.72 -25.93 8.86
N LEU A 184 20.81 -25.17 8.25
CA LEU A 184 21.14 -24.07 7.32
C LEU A 184 21.70 -22.85 8.04
N PHE A 185 21.27 -22.61 9.28
CA PHE A 185 21.71 -21.48 10.09
C PHE A 185 22.93 -21.82 10.98
N MET A 186 23.39 -23.07 11.01
CA MET A 186 24.57 -23.51 11.78
C MET A 186 25.90 -23.27 11.04
N SER A 187 26.98 -23.06 11.81
CA SER A 187 28.34 -23.00 11.26
C SER A 187 28.75 -24.35 10.65
N LYS A 188 29.63 -24.36 9.63
CA LYS A 188 30.13 -25.59 8.97
C LYS A 188 30.62 -26.65 9.97
N LYS A 189 31.25 -26.22 11.07
CA LYS A 189 31.76 -27.12 12.13
C LYS A 189 30.63 -27.75 12.96
N GLU A 190 29.58 -27.01 13.25
CA GLU A 190 28.42 -27.47 14.03
C GLU A 190 27.54 -28.39 13.19
N ARG A 191 27.36 -28.08 11.91
CA ARG A 191 26.63 -28.91 10.94
C ARG A 191 27.25 -30.31 10.82
N GLN A 192 28.58 -30.39 10.75
CA GLN A 192 29.30 -31.68 10.71
C GLN A 192 29.10 -32.49 11.99
N ARG A 193 29.07 -31.84 13.17
CA ARG A 193 28.80 -32.50 14.45
C ARG A 193 27.37 -33.04 14.51
N ALA A 194 26.38 -32.21 14.19
CA ALA A 194 24.97 -32.61 14.21
C ALA A 194 24.69 -33.80 13.27
N VAL A 195 25.21 -33.77 12.04
CA VAL A 195 25.07 -34.87 11.08
C VAL A 195 25.76 -36.14 11.59
N SER A 196 26.96 -36.03 12.16
CA SER A 196 27.67 -37.18 12.74
C SER A 196 26.94 -37.80 13.94
N THR A 197 26.26 -37.00 14.75
CA THR A 197 25.44 -37.50 15.87
C THR A 197 24.20 -38.23 15.36
N LEU A 198 23.52 -37.73 14.32
CA LEU A 198 22.34 -38.37 13.73
C LEU A 198 22.68 -39.71 13.05
N GLN A 199 23.81 -39.80 12.35
CA GLN A 199 24.30 -41.07 11.77
C GLN A 199 24.66 -42.12 12.82
N GLN A 200 24.95 -41.72 14.06
CA GLN A 200 25.28 -42.62 15.16
C GLN A 200 24.09 -43.08 16.00
N ILE A 201 22.87 -42.58 15.74
CA ILE A 201 21.67 -43.06 16.43
C ILE A 201 21.28 -44.42 15.83
N PRO A 202 21.39 -45.55 16.56
CA PRO A 202 20.89 -46.82 16.07
C PRO A 202 19.36 -46.76 15.91
N MET A 203 18.83 -47.29 14.80
CA MET A 203 17.40 -47.32 14.45
C MET A 203 16.48 -47.83 15.59
N SER A 204 16.99 -48.65 16.50
CA SER A 204 16.25 -49.16 17.67
C SER A 204 15.87 -48.09 18.70
N LYS A 205 16.49 -46.90 18.68
CA LYS A 205 16.16 -45.80 19.59
C LYS A 205 15.00 -44.93 19.09
N ILE A 206 14.76 -44.93 17.77
CA ILE A 206 13.69 -44.15 17.14
C ILE A 206 12.32 -44.83 17.38
N GLU A 207 12.25 -46.16 17.28
CA GLU A 207 11.05 -46.93 17.63
C GLU A 207 10.61 -46.73 19.09
N ASN A 208 11.56 -46.69 20.03
CA ASN A 208 11.23 -46.51 21.45
C ASN A 208 10.72 -45.09 21.80
N ASN A 209 11.05 -44.06 21.01
CA ASN A 209 10.55 -42.70 21.24
C ASN A 209 9.17 -42.43 20.61
N ASN A 210 8.75 -43.24 19.63
CA ASN A 210 7.41 -43.13 19.03
C ASN A 210 6.30 -43.76 19.89
N GLY A 211 6.66 -44.35 21.05
CA GLY A 211 5.73 -44.91 22.03
C GLY A 211 5.24 -43.94 23.11
N PHE A 212 5.59 -42.65 23.05
CA PHE A 212 5.10 -41.66 24.01
C PHE A 212 3.69 -41.17 23.63
N ASN A 213 2.69 -41.77 24.28
CA ASN A 213 1.29 -41.39 24.29
C ASN A 213 1.09 -39.86 24.40
N TYR A 214 0.39 -39.28 23.42
CA TYR A 214 -0.32 -38.02 23.62
C TYR A 214 -1.57 -38.31 24.48
N LYS A 215 -1.56 -37.83 25.71
CA LYS A 215 -2.78 -37.53 26.49
C LYS A 215 -3.06 -36.04 26.41
#